data_AF-A0A1F8MW72-F1
#
_entry.id   AF-A0A1F8MW72-F1
#
_cell.length_a   1.000
_cell.length_b   1.000
_cell.length_c   1.000
_cell.angle_alpha   90.00
_cell.angle_beta   90.00
_cell.angle_gamma   90.00
#
_symmetry.space_group_name_H-M   'P 1'
#
loop_
_entity.id
_entity.type
_entity.pdbx_description
1 polymer ?
#
loop_
_entity_poly.entity_id
_entity_poly.type
_entity_poly.pdbx_seq_one_letter_code
_entity_poly.pdbx_strand_id
1 'polypeptide(L)'
;IKGSEFGREYDVVIAAIGQRPDIPNSFGLALNKDGTIRVDPDTLATSRPDTFSGGDVVSGPASVIEAIAAGRQAAISIDKYLGGKGLLEEKLLPPEEIIVQPESDEEPKSDGRPKNPELPLSKRLNSFELVELGLPKAKAIKEAERCLKCDLETEEE
;
A
#
# COMPACT_ATOMS: atom_id res chain seq x y z
N ILE A 1 -8.97 2.71 34.27
CA ILE A 1 -9.81 2.81 35.49
C ILE A 1 -9.36 1.66 36.37
N LYS A 2 -8.92 1.90 37.61
CA LYS A 2 -8.45 0.81 38.48
C LYS A 2 -9.62 -0.14 38.76
N GLY A 3 -9.47 -1.43 38.49
CA GLY A 3 -10.55 -2.43 38.65
C GLY A 3 -11.49 -2.57 37.45
N SER A 4 -11.17 -1.99 36.29
CA SER A 4 -11.94 -2.16 35.06
C SER A 4 -11.49 -3.36 34.21
N GLU A 5 -10.56 -4.16 34.70
CA GLU A 5 -10.13 -5.39 34.03
C GLU A 5 -11.27 -6.41 34.05
N PHE A 6 -11.48 -7.12 32.94
CA PHE A 6 -12.48 -8.18 32.84
C PHE A 6 -11.92 -9.36 32.04
N GLY A 7 -12.37 -10.56 32.38
CA GLY A 7 -12.11 -11.78 31.61
C GLY A 7 -13.27 -12.11 30.69
N ARG A 8 -12.99 -12.70 29.53
CA ARG A 8 -13.94 -13.37 28.65
C ARG A 8 -13.32 -14.66 28.14
N GLU A 9 -14.14 -15.68 27.96
CA GLU A 9 -13.71 -16.94 27.36
C GLU A 9 -13.74 -16.83 25.83
N TYR A 10 -12.74 -17.42 25.18
CA TYR A 10 -12.58 -17.47 23.73
C TYR A 10 -12.05 -18.84 23.34
N ASP A 11 -12.59 -19.41 22.27
CA ASP A 11 -12.07 -20.66 21.71
C ASP A 11 -10.78 -20.42 20.91
N VAL A 12 -10.65 -19.25 20.27
CA VAL A 12 -9.50 -18.86 19.46
C VAL A 12 -9.18 -17.38 19.66
N VAL A 13 -7.88 -17.07 19.80
CA VAL A 13 -7.36 -15.71 19.87
C VAL A 13 -6.28 -15.54 18.80
N ILE A 14 -6.42 -14.53 17.95
CA ILE A 14 -5.43 -14.16 16.92
C ILE A 14 -4.81 -12.82 17.31
N ALA A 15 -3.52 -12.81 17.63
CA ALA A 15 -2.79 -11.60 17.96
C ALA A 15 -2.32 -10.89 16.68
N ALA A 16 -2.98 -9.78 16.32
CA ALA A 16 -2.64 -8.93 15.17
C ALA A 16 -2.11 -7.56 15.62
N ILE A 17 -1.17 -7.55 16.57
CA ILE A 17 -0.63 -6.34 17.22
C ILE A 17 0.61 -5.75 16.51
N GLY A 18 0.86 -6.18 15.27
CA GLY A 18 2.00 -5.76 14.46
C GLY A 18 3.15 -6.77 14.44
N GLN A 19 4.26 -6.35 13.83
CA GLN A 19 5.47 -7.16 13.61
C GLN A 19 6.72 -6.41 14.06
N ARG A 20 7.79 -7.15 14.38
CA ARG A 20 9.12 -6.60 14.65
C ARG A 20 10.19 -7.44 13.97
N PRO A 21 11.29 -6.82 13.51
CA PRO A 21 12.44 -7.56 13.03
C PRO A 21 13.03 -8.46 14.11
N ASP A 22 13.42 -9.68 13.72
CA ASP A 22 14.23 -10.57 14.54
C ASP A 22 15.59 -10.75 13.83
N ILE A 23 16.58 -9.95 14.26
CA ILE A 23 17.90 -9.88 13.60
C ILE A 23 18.95 -10.58 14.48
N PRO A 24 19.57 -11.67 14.00
CA PRO A 24 20.58 -12.38 14.76
C PRO A 24 21.83 -11.52 15.04
N ASN A 25 22.30 -11.56 16.29
CA ASN A 25 23.56 -10.89 16.68
C ASN A 25 24.77 -11.34 15.84
N SER A 26 24.74 -12.56 15.32
CA SER A 26 25.78 -13.11 14.44
C SER A 26 25.95 -12.34 13.13
N PHE A 27 24.99 -11.49 12.74
CA PHE A 27 25.13 -10.67 11.54
C PHE A 27 26.04 -9.45 11.74
N GLY A 28 26.34 -9.08 12.99
CA GLY A 28 27.25 -7.97 13.30
C GLY A 28 26.73 -6.60 12.86
N LEU A 29 25.41 -6.40 12.91
CA LEU A 29 24.74 -5.16 12.51
C LEU A 29 24.40 -4.32 13.73
N ALA A 30 24.60 -3.00 13.65
CA ALA A 30 24.08 -2.06 14.62
C ALA A 30 22.56 -1.95 14.47
N LEU A 31 21.84 -2.05 15.59
CA LEU A 31 20.39 -1.95 15.64
C LEU A 31 19.96 -0.67 16.37
N ASN A 32 18.79 -0.16 16.02
CA ASN A 32 18.08 0.86 16.77
C ASN A 32 17.43 0.26 18.03
N LYS A 33 16.90 1.12 18.91
CA LYS A 33 16.26 0.70 20.17
C LYS A 33 15.03 -0.19 19.96
N ASP A 34 14.39 -0.10 18.81
CA ASP A 34 13.19 -0.85 18.42
C ASP A 34 13.52 -2.16 17.69
N GLY A 35 14.80 -2.50 17.51
CA GLY A 35 15.26 -3.73 16.85
C GLY A 35 15.43 -3.63 15.34
N THR A 36 15.12 -2.48 14.73
CA THR A 36 15.40 -2.23 13.30
C THR A 36 16.89 -2.08 13.03
N ILE A 37 17.33 -2.38 11.81
CA ILE A 37 18.72 -2.18 11.39
C ILE A 37 19.01 -0.70 11.26
N ARG A 38 20.07 -0.23 11.94
CA ARG A 38 20.54 1.14 11.81
C ARG A 38 21.31 1.29 10.49
N VAL A 39 20.89 2.24 9.68
CA VAL A 39 21.52 2.58 8.41
C VAL A 39 21.84 4.07 8.33
N ASP A 40 22.72 4.41 7.39
CA ASP A 40 22.86 5.77 6.90
C ASP A 40 21.58 6.18 6.12
N PRO A 41 20.96 7.32 6.43
CA PRO A 41 19.65 7.69 5.88
C PRO A 41 19.67 8.00 4.38
N ASP A 42 20.82 8.43 3.84
CA ASP A 42 20.95 8.82 2.43
C ASP A 42 21.37 7.64 1.56
N THR A 43 22.21 6.76 2.07
CA THR A 43 22.79 5.65 1.31
C THR A 43 22.18 4.29 1.63
N LEU A 44 21.51 4.14 2.77
CA LEU A 44 21.04 2.87 3.33
C LEU A 44 22.18 1.87 3.66
N ALA A 45 23.42 2.37 3.76
CA ALA A 45 24.56 1.57 4.20
C ALA A 45 24.42 1.21 5.68
N THR A 46 24.69 -0.05 6.02
CA THR A 46 24.66 -0.52 7.41
C THR A 46 25.99 -0.25 8.12
N SER A 47 26.10 -0.61 9.40
CA SER A 47 27.39 -0.61 10.12
C SER A 47 28.41 -1.62 9.58
N ARG A 48 27.97 -2.59 8.77
CA ARG A 48 28.84 -3.61 8.17
C ARG A 48 29.25 -3.18 6.76
N PRO A 49 30.55 -3.18 6.42
CA PRO A 49 31.01 -2.90 5.06
C PRO A 49 30.29 -3.78 4.02
N ASP A 50 30.15 -3.23 2.81
CA ASP A 50 29.53 -3.90 1.66
C ASP A 50 28.06 -4.33 1.86
N THR A 51 27.40 -3.89 2.94
CA THR A 51 26.06 -4.34 3.31
C THR A 51 25.10 -3.15 3.44
N PHE A 52 23.97 -3.23 2.73
CA PHE A 52 22.91 -2.22 2.70
C PHE A 52 21.57 -2.84 3.15
N SER A 53 20.65 -2.04 3.67
CA SER A 53 19.35 -2.53 4.15
C SER A 53 18.24 -1.51 3.93
N GLY A 54 17.04 -1.97 3.57
CA GLY A 54 15.88 -1.11 3.32
C GLY A 54 14.56 -1.85 3.55
N GLY A 55 13.44 -1.10 3.52
CA GLY A 55 12.11 -1.62 3.85
C GLY A 55 11.87 -1.76 5.35
N ASP A 56 10.87 -2.57 5.73
CA ASP A 56 10.38 -2.69 7.11
C ASP A 56 11.45 -3.04 8.15
N VAL A 57 12.52 -3.72 7.74
CA VAL A 57 13.64 -4.08 8.63
C VAL A 57 14.43 -2.85 9.09
N VAL A 58 14.28 -1.72 8.40
CA VAL A 58 14.88 -0.42 8.71
C VAL A 58 13.83 0.57 9.20
N SER A 59 12.70 0.71 8.51
CA SER A 59 11.67 1.72 8.82
C SER A 59 10.65 1.27 9.87
N GLY A 60 10.55 -0.03 10.14
CA GLY A 60 9.34 -0.62 10.71
C GLY A 60 8.21 -0.74 9.68
N PRO A 61 7.03 -1.26 10.07
CA PRO A 61 5.91 -1.53 9.15
C PRO A 61 5.51 -0.29 8.36
N ALA A 62 5.67 -0.35 7.04
CA ALA A 62 5.40 0.74 6.12
C ALA A 62 4.52 0.28 4.95
N SER A 63 4.21 1.21 4.03
CA SER A 63 3.52 0.87 2.78
C SER A 63 4.45 0.11 1.83
N VAL A 64 3.85 -0.66 0.91
CA VAL A 64 4.60 -1.35 -0.15
C VAL A 64 5.41 -0.38 -1.01
N ILE A 65 4.89 0.83 -1.24
CA ILE A 65 5.57 1.85 -2.05
C ILE A 65 6.85 2.34 -1.35
N GLU A 66 6.82 2.51 -0.02
CA GLU A 66 8.01 2.90 0.74
C GLU A 66 9.09 1.82 0.71
N ALA A 67 8.72 0.54 0.80
CA ALA A 67 9.66 -0.57 0.66
C ALA A 67 10.29 -0.62 -0.74
N ILE A 68 9.51 -0.36 -1.79
CA ILE A 68 10.01 -0.26 -3.18
C ILE A 68 10.98 0.91 -3.31
N ALA A 69 10.63 2.08 -2.77
CA ALA A 69 11.47 3.27 -2.79
C ALA A 69 12.82 3.01 -2.09
N ALA A 70 12.80 2.39 -0.91
CA ALA A 70 14.01 2.00 -0.19
C ALA A 70 14.87 1.01 -0.98
N GLY A 71 14.25 0.05 -1.68
CA GLY A 71 14.96 -0.87 -2.56
C GLY A 71 15.69 -0.17 -3.71
N ARG A 72 15.05 0.83 -4.34
CA ARG A 72 15.67 1.65 -5.39
C ARG A 72 16.84 2.46 -4.85
N GLN A 73 16.66 3.10 -3.70
CA GLN A 73 17.73 3.87 -3.06
C GLN A 73 18.93 2.99 -2.71
N ALA A 74 18.70 1.80 -2.14
CA ALA A 74 19.75 0.84 -1.85
C ALA A 74 20.49 0.40 -3.13
N ALA A 75 19.76 0.13 -4.22
CA ALA A 75 20.37 -0.24 -5.49
C ALA A 75 21.26 0.88 -6.08
N ILE A 76 20.81 2.14 -6.00
CA ILE A 76 21.61 3.31 -6.40
C ILE A 76 22.91 3.39 -5.59
N SER A 77 22.82 3.20 -4.27
CA SER A 77 23.98 3.25 -3.38
C SER A 77 24.95 2.10 -3.60
N ILE A 78 24.43 0.88 -3.80
CA ILE A 78 25.24 -0.30 -4.12
C ILE A 78 25.99 -0.08 -5.44
N ASP A 79 25.32 0.42 -6.48
CA ASP A 79 25.99 0.70 -7.77
C ASP A 79 27.12 1.72 -7.61
N LYS A 80 26.86 2.84 -6.91
CA LYS A 80 27.90 3.85 -6.61
C LYS A 80 29.05 3.26 -5.79
N TYR A 81 28.74 2.42 -4.82
CA TYR A 81 29.73 1.75 -3.96
C TYR A 81 30.66 0.84 -4.77
N LEU A 82 30.13 0.16 -5.79
CA LEU A 82 30.88 -0.70 -6.70
C LEU A 82 31.60 0.06 -7.83
N GLY A 83 31.55 1.40 -7.83
CA GLY A 83 32.21 2.26 -8.83
C GLY A 83 31.33 2.63 -10.04
N GLY A 84 30.04 2.30 -10.01
CA GLY A 84 29.04 2.73 -10.98
C GLY A 84 28.61 4.19 -10.79
N LYS A 85 27.54 4.59 -11.50
CA LYS A 85 27.04 5.98 -11.51
C LYS A 85 25.78 6.17 -10.67
N GLY A 86 25.17 5.10 -10.19
CA GLY A 86 23.90 5.10 -9.47
C GLY A 86 22.72 5.50 -10.35
N LEU A 87 22.77 5.18 -11.64
CA LEU A 87 21.70 5.51 -12.59
C LEU A 87 20.81 4.28 -12.77
N LEU A 88 19.64 4.30 -12.13
CA LEU A 88 18.55 3.37 -12.44
C LEU A 88 17.74 3.97 -13.58
N GLU A 89 18.00 3.54 -14.81
CA GLU A 89 17.17 3.96 -15.95
C GLU A 89 15.75 3.44 -15.76
N GLU A 90 14.80 4.36 -15.65
CA GLU A 90 13.39 4.04 -15.58
C GLU A 90 12.73 4.48 -16.88
N LYS A 91 12.46 3.52 -17.75
CA LYS A 91 11.69 3.78 -18.96
C LYS A 91 10.21 3.81 -18.60
N LEU A 92 9.73 4.99 -18.20
CA LEU A 92 8.30 5.22 -18.02
C LEU A 92 7.58 5.06 -19.36
N LEU A 93 6.36 4.50 -19.31
CA LEU A 93 5.46 4.58 -20.45
C LEU A 93 5.19 6.06 -20.75
N PRO A 94 5.09 6.45 -22.03
CA PRO A 94 4.65 7.80 -22.35
C PRO A 94 3.27 8.04 -21.71
N PRO A 95 2.98 9.26 -21.24
CA PRO A 95 1.64 9.59 -20.76
C PRO A 95 0.65 9.31 -21.89
N GLU A 96 -0.48 8.67 -21.54
CA GLU A 96 -1.59 8.55 -22.48
C GLU A 96 -2.10 9.96 -22.81
N GLU A 97 -2.39 10.21 -24.09
CA GLU A 97 -3.05 11.45 -24.48
C GLU A 97 -4.42 11.52 -23.79
N ILE A 98 -4.66 12.58 -23.02
CA ILE A 98 -5.95 12.82 -22.39
C ILE A 98 -6.94 13.16 -23.51
N ILE A 99 -7.85 12.24 -23.79
CA ILE A 99 -8.98 12.50 -24.67
C ILE A 99 -9.98 13.35 -23.87
N VAL A 100 -9.92 14.67 -24.06
CA VAL A 100 -10.93 15.59 -23.53
C VAL A 100 -12.25 15.24 -24.20
N GLN A 101 -13.21 14.75 -23.41
CA GLN A 101 -14.56 14.55 -23.93
C GLN A 101 -15.22 15.91 -24.09
N PRO A 102 -16.00 16.14 -25.16
CA PRO A 102 -16.77 17.37 -25.30
C PRO A 102 -17.73 17.51 -24.12
N GLU A 103 -17.89 18.74 -23.62
CA GLU A 103 -18.90 19.06 -22.62
C GLU A 103 -20.27 18.55 -23.10
N SER A 104 -20.95 17.76 -22.25
CA SER A 104 -22.31 17.30 -22.53
C SER A 104 -23.32 18.17 -21.78
N ASP A 105 -24.41 18.52 -22.45
CA ASP A 105 -25.55 19.20 -21.83
C ASP A 105 -26.34 18.28 -20.87
N GLU A 106 -25.98 17.00 -20.76
CA GLU A 106 -26.65 16.07 -19.85
C GLU A 106 -26.38 16.43 -18.38
N GLU A 107 -27.44 16.58 -17.59
CA GLU A 107 -27.31 16.74 -16.15
C GLU A 107 -26.80 15.44 -15.50
N PRO A 108 -25.99 15.53 -14.43
CA PRO A 108 -25.51 14.35 -13.72
C PRO A 108 -26.69 13.56 -13.15
N LYS A 109 -26.79 12.29 -13.53
CA LYS A 109 -27.86 11.39 -13.08
C LYS A 109 -27.60 11.05 -11.60
N SER A 110 -28.46 11.49 -10.69
CA SER A 110 -28.28 11.34 -9.23
C SER A 110 -28.98 10.12 -8.63
N ASP A 111 -29.04 9.01 -9.36
CA ASP A 111 -29.85 7.83 -9.01
C ASP A 111 -29.30 6.98 -7.85
N GLY A 112 -28.35 7.50 -7.07
CA GLY A 112 -27.75 6.88 -5.89
C GLY A 112 -26.78 5.75 -6.24
N ARG A 113 -25.72 5.58 -5.44
CA ARG A 113 -24.73 4.51 -5.69
C ARG A 113 -25.39 3.13 -5.53
N PRO A 114 -25.37 2.25 -6.55
CA PRO A 114 -25.92 0.91 -6.41
C PRO A 114 -25.10 0.13 -5.39
N LYS A 115 -25.78 -0.52 -4.45
CA LYS A 115 -25.11 -1.38 -3.47
C LYS A 115 -24.58 -2.64 -4.16
N ASN A 116 -23.30 -2.92 -3.98
CA ASN A 116 -22.71 -4.17 -4.45
C ASN A 116 -23.27 -5.34 -3.63
N PRO A 117 -23.76 -6.41 -4.26
CA PRO A 117 -24.14 -7.61 -3.53
C PRO A 117 -22.92 -8.20 -2.85
N GLU A 118 -23.04 -8.49 -1.57
CA GLU A 118 -21.98 -9.12 -0.82
C GLU A 118 -22.41 -10.53 -0.40
N LEU A 119 -21.45 -11.44 -0.29
CA LEU A 119 -21.70 -12.79 0.22
C LEU A 119 -22.32 -12.74 1.63
N PRO A 120 -23.27 -13.60 2.03
CA PRO A 120 -23.78 -13.58 3.40
C PRO A 120 -22.67 -13.88 4.44
N LEU A 121 -22.73 -13.23 5.60
CA LEU A 121 -21.74 -13.37 6.68
C LEU A 121 -21.45 -14.84 7.05
N SER A 122 -22.49 -15.68 7.11
CA SER A 122 -22.37 -17.11 7.43
C SER A 122 -21.43 -17.87 6.49
N LYS A 123 -21.37 -17.46 5.23
CA LYS A 123 -20.45 -18.03 4.23
C LYS A 123 -19.08 -17.37 4.25
N ARG A 124 -19.01 -16.04 4.48
CA ARG A 124 -17.72 -15.30 4.58
C ARG A 124 -16.81 -15.87 5.67
N LEU A 125 -17.38 -16.29 6.80
CA LEU A 125 -16.60 -16.76 7.94
C LEU A 125 -15.88 -18.10 7.68
N ASN A 126 -16.32 -18.87 6.68
CA ASN A 126 -15.86 -20.24 6.46
C ASN A 126 -15.36 -20.47 5.02
N SER A 127 -15.09 -19.42 4.25
CA SER A 127 -14.60 -19.55 2.88
C SER A 127 -13.65 -18.42 2.48
N PHE A 128 -12.79 -18.70 1.51
CA PHE A 128 -11.98 -17.71 0.81
C PHE A 128 -12.67 -17.22 -0.48
N GLU A 129 -13.99 -17.37 -0.56
CA GLU A 129 -14.75 -16.91 -1.72
C GLU A 129 -14.82 -15.39 -1.76
N LEU A 130 -15.02 -14.86 -2.97
CA LEU A 130 -15.14 -13.44 -3.21
C LEU A 130 -16.28 -12.84 -2.36
N VAL A 131 -15.96 -11.87 -1.50
CA VAL A 131 -16.95 -11.21 -0.64
C VAL A 131 -17.82 -10.24 -1.44
N GLU A 132 -17.19 -9.44 -2.29
CA GLU A 132 -17.83 -8.47 -3.18
C GLU A 132 -18.21 -9.15 -4.49
N LEU A 133 -19.46 -9.54 -4.66
CA LEU A 133 -19.88 -10.41 -5.78
C LEU A 133 -19.96 -9.69 -7.14
N GLY A 134 -19.83 -8.37 -7.13
CA GLY A 134 -19.94 -7.53 -8.32
C GLY A 134 -21.38 -7.20 -8.67
N LEU A 135 -21.56 -6.08 -9.37
CA LEU A 135 -22.87 -5.66 -9.83
C LEU A 135 -23.36 -6.61 -10.94
N PRO A 136 -24.65 -7.02 -10.92
CA PRO A 136 -25.26 -7.69 -12.06
C PRO A 136 -25.09 -6.86 -13.32
N LYS A 137 -24.87 -7.51 -14.47
CA LYS A 137 -24.59 -6.86 -15.77
C LYS A 137 -25.46 -5.63 -16.05
N ALA A 138 -26.78 -5.73 -15.85
CA ALA A 138 -27.71 -4.62 -16.09
C ALA A 138 -27.44 -3.40 -15.17
N LYS A 139 -27.15 -3.64 -13.89
CA LYS A 139 -26.79 -2.57 -12.94
C LYS A 139 -25.40 -2.01 -13.23
N ALA A 140 -24.46 -2.85 -13.63
CA ALA A 140 -23.11 -2.42 -14.00
C ALA A 140 -23.13 -1.51 -15.24
N ILE A 141 -23.90 -1.87 -16.28
CA ILE A 141 -24.09 -1.03 -17.48
C ILE A 141 -24.73 0.31 -17.09
N LYS A 142 -25.83 0.28 -16.31
CA LYS A 142 -26.50 1.50 -15.86
C LYS A 142 -25.59 2.42 -15.05
N GLU A 143 -24.77 1.85 -14.17
CA GLU A 143 -23.78 2.60 -13.38
C GLU A 143 -22.66 3.18 -14.27
N ALA A 144 -22.23 2.46 -15.30
CA ALA A 144 -21.23 2.94 -16.25
C ALA A 144 -21.75 4.05 -17.17
N GLU A 145 -23.06 4.06 -17.46
CA GLU A 145 -23.75 5.14 -18.19
C GLU A 145 -24.00 6.38 -17.32
N ARG A 146 -23.68 6.32 -16.02
CA ARG A 146 -23.83 7.46 -15.13
C ARG A 146 -22.63 8.39 -15.24
N CYS A 147 -22.79 9.45 -16.01
CA CYS A 147 -21.87 10.57 -15.99
C CYS A 147 -22.07 11.39 -14.70
N LEU A 148 -21.00 11.52 -13.90
CA LEU A 148 -20.94 12.43 -12.75
C LEU A 148 -20.18 13.73 -13.06
N LYS A 149 -19.72 13.92 -14.32
CA LYS A 149 -18.91 15.07 -14.75
C LYS A 149 -17.70 15.31 -13.83
N CYS A 150 -17.05 14.23 -13.37
CA CYS A 150 -15.94 14.30 -12.41
C CYS A 150 -14.64 14.89 -12.99
N ASP A 151 -14.58 15.03 -14.31
CA ASP A 151 -13.53 15.66 -15.11
C ASP A 151 -13.78 17.14 -15.38
N LEU A 152 -14.98 17.66 -15.12
CA LEU A 152 -15.27 19.09 -15.21
C LEU A 152 -14.82 19.78 -13.93
N GLU A 153 -13.64 20.40 -13.98
CA GLU A 153 -13.28 21.43 -13.00
C GLU A 153 -14.16 22.66 -13.27
N THR A 154 -15.12 22.92 -12.40
CA THR A 154 -15.79 24.23 -12.40
C THR A 154 -14.81 25.24 -11.85
N GLU A 155 -14.39 26.23 -12.65
CA GLU A 155 -13.76 27.43 -12.12
C GLU A 155 -14.78 28.08 -11.18
N GLU A 156 -14.55 27.98 -9.87
CA GLU A 156 -15.33 28.73 -8.89
C GLU A 156 -14.99 30.22 -9.06
N GLU A 157 -15.97 31.02 -9.50
CA GLU A 157 -15.92 32.50 -9.52
C GLU A 157 -15.89 33.12 -8.11
#